data_AF-A0A947USP9-F1
#
_entry.id   AF-A0A947USP9-F1
#
_cell.length_a   1.000
_cell.length_b   1.000
_cell.length_c   1.000
_cell.angle_alpha   90.00
_cell.angle_beta   90.00
_cell.angle_gamma   90.00
#
_symmetry.space_group_name_H-M   'P 1'
#
loop_
_entity.id
_entity.type
_entity.pdbx_description
1 polymer ?
#
loop_
_entity_poly.entity_id
_entity_poly.type
_entity_poly.pdbx_seq_one_letter_code
_entity_poly.pdbx_strand_id
1 'polypeptide(L)'
;MVTIRDYRIAAYFIILLGCAAAAMASLVPFYTVGYKVDAIALAAVLTPFVIYGMFSESLRGPWLLASGLVLLGATLAVVVDERFLRYDGYRDATLYWVPLLAVALVLPIAYGFGKRPPYT
;
A
#
# COMPACT_ATOMS: atom_id res chain seq x y z
N MET A 1 -11.43 -30.77 11.31
CA MET A 1 -10.14 -30.07 11.10
C MET A 1 -10.44 -28.71 10.50
N VAL A 2 -10.18 -27.62 11.22
CA VAL A 2 -10.26 -26.27 10.63
C VAL A 2 -8.96 -26.06 9.85
N THR A 3 -9.04 -26.02 8.53
CA THR A 3 -7.90 -25.67 7.67
C THR A 3 -7.55 -24.22 7.95
N ILE A 4 -6.48 -23.98 8.71
CA ILE A 4 -5.98 -22.62 8.95
C ILE A 4 -5.42 -22.13 7.62
N ARG A 5 -6.20 -21.31 6.89
CA ARG A 5 -5.76 -20.76 5.60
C ARG A 5 -4.62 -19.78 5.85
N ASP A 6 -3.48 -20.02 5.20
CA ASP A 6 -2.33 -19.12 5.28
C ASP A 6 -2.51 -17.96 4.29
N TYR A 7 -2.56 -16.74 4.82
CA TYR A 7 -2.76 -15.52 4.04
C TYR A 7 -1.44 -14.78 3.73
N ARG A 8 -0.28 -15.33 4.12
CA ARG A 8 1.03 -14.71 3.90
C ARG A 8 1.39 -14.58 2.42
N ILE A 9 1.09 -15.61 1.64
CA ILE A 9 1.31 -15.59 0.18
C ILE A 9 0.53 -14.42 -0.44
N ALA A 10 -0.73 -14.25 -0.07
CA ALA A 10 -1.55 -13.13 -0.55
C ALA A 10 -0.98 -11.78 -0.09
N ALA A 11 -0.49 -11.67 1.15
CA ALA A 11 0.16 -10.45 1.63
C ALA A 11 1.41 -10.09 0.83
N TYR A 12 2.22 -11.07 0.43
CA TYR A 12 3.39 -10.84 -0.42
C TYR A 12 3.00 -10.38 -1.82
N PHE A 13 1.94 -10.94 -2.42
CA PHE A 13 1.42 -10.44 -3.69
C PHE A 13 0.90 -9.00 -3.58
N ILE A 14 0.22 -8.67 -2.48
CA ILE A 14 -0.23 -7.30 -2.21
C ILE A 14 0.95 -6.33 -2.13
N ILE A 15 2.01 -6.69 -1.40
CA ILE A 15 3.23 -5.87 -1.30
C ILE A 15 3.89 -5.74 -2.67
N LEU A 16 4.01 -6.82 -3.44
CA LEU A 16 4.58 -6.80 -4.78
C LEU A 16 3.81 -5.84 -5.71
N LEU A 17 2.47 -5.91 -5.68
CA LEU A 17 1.61 -5.00 -6.44
C LEU A 17 1.76 -3.55 -5.97
N GLY A 18 1.89 -3.33 -4.66
CA GLY A 18 2.20 -2.01 -4.10
C GLY A 18 3.54 -1.45 -4.59
N CYS A 19 4.58 -2.27 -4.63
CA CYS A 19 5.88 -1.91 -5.19
C CYS A 19 5.78 -1.54 -6.68
N ALA A 20 5.02 -2.31 -7.46
CA ALA A 20 4.78 -2.00 -8.87
C ALA A 20 4.03 -0.67 -9.05
N ALA A 21 3.01 -0.42 -8.22
CA ALA A 21 2.29 0.85 -8.21
C ALA A 21 3.20 2.03 -7.86
N ALA A 22 4.07 1.87 -6.85
CA ALA A 22 5.06 2.90 -6.47
C ALA A 22 6.05 3.20 -7.59
N ALA A 23 6.55 2.16 -8.27
CA ALA A 23 7.43 2.33 -9.43
C ALA A 23 6.72 3.11 -10.54
N MET A 24 5.48 2.72 -10.90
CA MET A 24 4.69 3.43 -11.93
C MET A 24 4.38 4.88 -11.56
N ALA A 25 4.07 5.14 -10.28
CA ALA A 25 3.82 6.49 -9.79
C ALA A 25 5.09 7.36 -9.80
N SER A 26 6.26 6.78 -9.52
CA SER A 26 7.52 7.53 -9.49
C SER A 26 8.04 7.94 -10.87
N LEU A 27 7.72 7.19 -11.92
CA LEU A 27 8.18 7.47 -13.28
C LEU A 27 7.33 8.56 -13.91
N VAL A 28 7.80 9.80 -13.87
CA VAL A 28 7.08 11.01 -14.26
C VAL A 28 7.63 11.58 -15.57
N PRO A 29 6.78 12.03 -16.52
CA PRO A 29 7.24 12.64 -17.76
C PRO A 29 7.99 13.96 -17.49
N PHE A 30 9.08 14.19 -18.23
CA PHE A 30 9.90 15.39 -18.12
C PHE A 30 10.43 15.83 -19.49
N TYR A 31 10.35 17.13 -19.76
CA TYR A 31 10.57 17.68 -21.11
C TYR A 31 11.99 17.42 -21.66
N THR A 32 13.00 17.38 -20.79
CA THR A 32 14.41 17.30 -21.20
C THR A 32 14.96 15.88 -21.33
N VAL A 33 14.41 14.90 -20.60
CA VAL A 33 14.95 13.53 -20.51
C VAL A 33 13.91 12.43 -20.76
N GLY A 34 12.69 12.81 -21.14
CA GLY A 34 11.57 11.89 -21.34
C GLY A 34 10.89 11.54 -20.01
N TYR A 35 11.63 10.90 -19.09
CA TYR A 35 11.14 10.55 -17.75
C TYR A 35 12.15 10.88 -16.65
N LYS A 36 11.64 11.34 -15.52
CA LYS A 36 12.40 11.48 -14.27
C LYS A 36 11.77 10.60 -13.19
N VAL A 37 12.59 10.20 -12.22
CA VAL A 37 12.11 9.50 -11.02
C VAL A 37 11.77 10.55 -9.96
N ASP A 38 10.50 10.62 -9.58
CA ASP A 38 10.05 11.37 -8.41
C ASP A 38 10.21 10.50 -7.16
N ALA A 39 11.26 10.79 -6.39
CA ALA A 39 11.59 10.07 -5.17
C ALA A 39 10.51 10.25 -4.08
N ILE A 40 9.81 11.38 -4.06
CA ILE A 40 8.78 11.65 -3.05
C ILE A 40 7.53 10.82 -3.37
N ALA A 41 7.13 10.77 -4.64
CA ALA A 41 6.02 9.92 -5.09
C ALA A 41 6.33 8.44 -4.84
N LEU A 42 7.57 8.01 -5.13
CA LEU A 42 8.03 6.66 -4.82
C LEU A 42 7.88 6.34 -3.33
N ALA A 43 8.43 7.20 -2.46
CA ALA A 43 8.39 6.99 -1.02
C ALA A 43 6.95 6.96 -0.51
N ALA A 44 6.12 7.94 -0.87
CA ALA A 44 4.75 8.05 -0.38
C ALA A 44 3.89 6.83 -0.73
N VAL A 45 4.05 6.28 -1.93
CA VAL A 45 3.30 5.10 -2.38
C VAL A 45 3.89 3.80 -1.80
N LEU A 46 5.20 3.74 -1.57
CA LEU A 46 5.88 2.55 -1.04
C LEU A 46 5.72 2.39 0.48
N THR A 47 5.77 3.50 1.24
CA THR A 47 5.73 3.50 2.71
C THR A 47 4.57 2.69 3.29
N PRO A 48 3.32 2.78 2.79
CA PRO A 48 2.22 1.97 3.28
C PRO A 48 2.50 0.46 3.24
N PHE A 49 3.13 -0.02 2.18
CA PHE A 49 3.42 -1.45 1.99
C PHE A 49 4.63 -1.92 2.80
N VAL A 50 5.61 -1.03 3.06
CA VAL A 50 6.70 -1.31 4.00
C VAL A 50 6.13 -1.49 5.40
N ILE A 51 5.30 -0.56 5.87
CA ILE A 51 4.68 -0.64 7.20
C ILE A 51 3.77 -1.87 7.28
N TYR A 52 2.92 -2.11 6.27
CA TYR A 52 2.09 -3.32 6.22
C TYR A 52 2.94 -4.62 6.30
N GLY A 53 4.07 -4.67 5.60
CA GLY A 53 5.04 -5.76 5.67
C GLY A 53 5.59 -5.98 7.08
N MET A 54 5.90 -4.91 7.82
CA MET A 54 6.34 -5.01 9.22
C MET A 54 5.26 -5.62 10.13
N PHE A 55 3.98 -5.37 9.84
CA PHE A 55 2.86 -5.91 10.60
C PHE A 55 2.44 -7.32 10.17
N SER A 56 3.00 -7.86 9.09
CA SER A 56 2.61 -9.16 8.51
C SER A 56 2.83 -10.36 9.43
N GLU A 57 3.75 -10.26 10.40
CA GLU A 57 3.96 -11.31 11.40
C GLU A 57 3.00 -11.23 12.59
N SER A 58 2.57 -10.00 12.91
CA SER A 58 1.69 -9.70 14.04
C SER A 58 0.22 -9.94 13.70
N LEU A 59 -0.21 -9.55 12.50
CA LEU A 59 -1.55 -9.78 11.96
C LEU A 59 -1.71 -11.24 11.51
N ARG A 60 -2.82 -11.88 11.85
CA ARG A 60 -3.14 -13.25 11.39
C ARG A 60 -4.50 -13.34 10.73
N GLY A 61 -4.65 -14.37 9.90
CA GLY A 61 -5.92 -14.79 9.34
C GLY A 61 -6.51 -13.75 8.37
N PRO A 62 -7.84 -13.59 8.34
CA PRO A 62 -8.52 -12.74 7.37
C PRO A 62 -8.18 -11.24 7.54
N TRP A 63 -7.75 -10.80 8.73
CA TRP A 63 -7.38 -9.41 8.99
C TRP A 63 -6.13 -8.97 8.23
N LEU A 64 -5.16 -9.88 8.05
CA LEU A 64 -3.99 -9.61 7.22
C LEU A 64 -4.42 -9.32 5.78
N LEU A 65 -5.23 -10.21 5.19
CA LEU A 65 -5.71 -10.05 3.83
C LEU A 65 -6.61 -8.82 3.67
N ALA A 66 -7.56 -8.60 4.57
CA ALA A 66 -8.49 -7.48 4.50
C ALA A 66 -7.77 -6.13 4.56
N SER A 67 -6.84 -5.96 5.52
CA SER A 67 -6.05 -4.73 5.63
C SER A 67 -5.19 -4.50 4.39
N GLY A 68 -4.49 -5.52 3.91
CA GLY A 68 -3.70 -5.42 2.69
C GLY A 68 -4.52 -5.02 1.45
N LEU A 69 -5.72 -5.60 1.28
CA LEU A 69 -6.61 -5.26 0.17
C LEU A 69 -7.13 -3.81 0.25
N VAL A 70 -7.49 -3.34 1.44
CA VAL A 70 -7.92 -1.94 1.61
C VAL A 70 -6.78 -0.97 1.28
N LEU A 71 -5.56 -1.26 1.77
CA LEU A 71 -4.38 -0.44 1.46
C LEU A 71 -4.06 -0.43 -0.03
N LEU A 72 -4.07 -1.61 -0.66
CA LEU A 72 -3.82 -1.73 -2.09
C LEU A 72 -4.90 -1.01 -2.90
N GLY A 73 -6.17 -1.19 -2.55
CA GLY A 73 -7.30 -0.56 -3.24
C GLY A 73 -7.24 0.96 -3.16
N ALA A 74 -7.03 1.51 -1.95
CA ALA A 74 -6.89 2.95 -1.77
C ALA A 74 -5.70 3.50 -2.57
N THR A 75 -4.56 2.81 -2.53
CA THR A 75 -3.36 3.25 -3.25
C THR A 75 -3.56 3.19 -4.76
N LEU A 76 -4.11 2.10 -5.29
CA LEU A 76 -4.37 1.96 -6.71
C LEU A 76 -5.39 2.97 -7.21
N ALA A 77 -6.44 3.26 -6.44
CA ALA A 77 -7.43 4.28 -6.82
C ALA A 77 -6.76 5.64 -7.04
N VAL A 78 -5.89 6.06 -6.13
CA VAL A 78 -5.19 7.34 -6.20
C VAL A 78 -4.13 7.34 -7.31
N VAL A 79 -3.35 6.27 -7.44
CA VAL A 79 -2.36 6.14 -8.52
C VAL A 79 -3.06 6.15 -9.87
N VAL A 80 -4.17 5.44 -10.05
CA VAL A 80 -4.92 5.44 -11.31
C VAL A 80 -5.45 6.83 -11.63
N ASP A 81 -6.09 7.50 -10.67
CA ASP A 81 -6.65 8.83 -10.89
C ASP A 81 -5.56 9.87 -11.19
N GLU A 82 -4.57 10.03 -10.31
CA GLU A 82 -3.55 11.08 -10.47
C GLU A 82 -2.49 10.74 -11.52
N ARG A 83 -2.09 9.49 -11.72
CA ARG A 83 -1.06 9.13 -12.71
C ARG A 83 -1.61 8.97 -14.12
N PHE A 84 -2.76 8.31 -14.25
CA PHE A 84 -3.23 7.83 -15.56
C PHE A 84 -4.43 8.61 -16.10
N LEU A 85 -5.31 9.14 -15.24
CA LEU A 85 -6.50 9.86 -15.69
C LEU A 85 -6.29 11.38 -15.72
N ARG A 86 -5.62 11.95 -14.71
CA ARG A 86 -5.57 13.40 -14.45
C ARG A 86 -4.19 13.88 -14.05
N TYR A 87 -3.17 13.46 -14.78
CA TYR A 87 -1.80 13.81 -14.45
C TYR A 87 -1.51 15.31 -14.68
N ASP A 88 -1.54 16.08 -13.58
CA ASP A 88 -1.12 17.49 -13.51
C ASP A 88 0.06 17.66 -12.53
N GLY A 89 1.02 16.74 -12.58
CA GLY A 89 2.22 16.81 -11.74
C GLY A 89 1.96 16.61 -10.23
N TYR A 90 0.93 15.83 -9.88
CA TYR A 90 0.53 15.57 -8.49
C TYR A 90 0.15 16.82 -7.69
N ARG A 91 -0.43 17.81 -8.38
CA ARG A 91 -0.84 19.10 -7.81
C ARG A 91 -1.80 18.98 -6.62
N ASP A 92 -2.73 18.04 -6.69
CA ASP A 92 -3.74 17.82 -5.64
C ASP A 92 -3.16 17.12 -4.40
N ALA A 93 -1.91 16.67 -4.49
CA ALA A 93 -1.15 16.02 -3.43
C ALA A 93 -1.81 14.77 -2.83
N THR A 94 -2.87 14.24 -3.43
CA THR A 94 -3.61 13.11 -2.86
C THR A 94 -2.78 11.84 -2.90
N LEU A 95 -1.92 11.70 -3.92
CA LEU A 95 -0.90 10.65 -4.00
C LEU A 95 0.01 10.60 -2.77
N TYR A 96 0.31 11.75 -2.18
CA TYR A 96 1.24 11.82 -1.06
C TYR A 96 0.58 11.49 0.29
N TRP A 97 -0.66 11.90 0.50
CA TRP A 97 -1.31 11.80 1.81
C TRP A 97 -2.33 10.67 1.94
N VAL A 98 -3.06 10.33 0.87
CA VAL A 98 -4.14 9.32 0.95
C VAL A 98 -3.59 7.92 1.27
N PRO A 99 -2.53 7.41 0.62
CA PRO A 99 -1.97 6.10 0.97
C PRO A 99 -1.44 6.07 2.41
N LEU A 100 -0.84 7.17 2.89
CA LEU A 100 -0.35 7.29 4.26
C LEU A 100 -1.49 7.29 5.28
N LEU A 101 -2.56 8.05 5.02
CA LEU A 101 -3.77 8.06 5.85
C LEU A 101 -4.43 6.69 5.88
N ALA A 102 -4.50 6.00 4.74
CA ALA A 102 -5.02 4.64 4.67
C ALA A 102 -4.22 3.72 5.60
N VAL A 103 -2.88 3.75 5.57
CA VAL A 103 -2.08 2.96 6.50
C VAL A 103 -2.26 3.37 7.96
N ALA A 104 -2.29 4.67 8.23
CA ALA A 104 -2.43 5.22 9.57
C ALA A 104 -3.77 4.87 10.23
N LEU A 105 -4.82 4.60 9.45
CA LEU A 105 -6.12 4.19 9.96
C LEU A 105 -6.30 2.66 9.93
N VAL A 106 -6.01 2.03 8.80
CA VAL A 106 -6.31 0.61 8.56
C VAL A 106 -5.47 -0.30 9.43
N LEU A 107 -4.17 -0.02 9.59
CA LEU A 107 -3.28 -0.91 10.35
C LEU A 107 -3.55 -0.88 11.85
N PRO A 108 -3.77 0.27 12.52
CA PRO A 108 -4.15 0.26 13.93
C PRO A 108 -5.48 -0.45 14.19
N ILE A 109 -6.47 -0.27 13.31
CA ILE A 109 -7.75 -0.99 13.40
C ILE A 109 -7.52 -2.49 13.25
N ALA A 110 -6.84 -2.91 12.18
CA ALA A 110 -6.56 -4.32 11.93
C ALA A 110 -5.72 -4.94 13.06
N TYR A 111 -4.79 -4.18 13.64
CA TYR A 111 -4.00 -4.63 14.78
C TYR A 111 -4.86 -4.78 16.03
N GLY A 112 -5.74 -3.82 16.33
CA GLY A 112 -6.64 -3.88 17.49
C GLY A 112 -7.56 -5.10 17.49
N PHE A 113 -8.08 -5.48 16.32
CA PHE A 113 -9.03 -6.61 16.20
C PHE A 113 -8.39 -7.95 15.78
N GLY A 114 -7.19 -7.92 15.19
CA GLY A 114 -6.53 -9.07 14.59
C GLY A 114 -5.27 -9.56 15.30
N LYS A 115 -4.89 -8.96 16.44
CA LYS A 115 -3.70 -9.36 17.21
C LYS A 115 -3.87 -10.75 17.83
N ARG A 116 -2.81 -11.55 17.81
CA ARG A 116 -2.77 -12.81 18.59
C ARG A 116 -2.84 -12.53 20.09
N PRO A 117 -3.55 -13.35 20.87
CA PRO A 117 -3.26 -13.45 22.29
C PRO A 117 -1.81 -13.95 22.48
N PRO A 118 -1.01 -13.31 23.36
CA PRO A 118 0.33 -13.79 23.68
C PRO A 118 0.19 -15.11 24.46
N TYR A 119 0.51 -16.22 23.80
CA TYR A 119 0.64 -17.57 24.39
C TYR A 119 -0.51 -18.00 25.34
N THR A 120 -1.46 -18.77 24.81
CA THR A 120 -2.24 -19.74 25.60
C THR A 120 -1.74 -21.13 25.31
#